data_AF-A0A957VRG9-F1
#
_entry.id   AF-A0A957VRG9-F1
#
_cell.length_a   1.000
_cell.length_b   1.000
_cell.length_c   1.000
_cell.angle_alpha   90.00
_cell.angle_beta   90.00
_cell.angle_gamma   90.00
#
_symmetry.space_group_name_H-M   'P 1'
#
loop_
_entity.id
_entity.type
_entity.pdbx_description
1 polymer ?
#
loop_
_entity_poly.entity_id
_entity_poly.type
_entity_poly.pdbx_seq_one_letter_code
_entity_poly.pdbx_strand_id
1 'polypeptide(L)'
;MATQYNLRPIRDLLKDGFSAEELRRFCFQEPAFKPVYDQLAQGSGKDEIVDRMMEYAVAKLLVDKLLAWAEKEVPERYKQGGPYVAQPAEQTATPQPQRQLGGGRTLGGLKTKPGVNPTAIGGSVLVSVVTPLNLEPQDYAFVTTEFKWLFSAIEHFLKLRRGEIDRSTPIAVAIPDEAVRDTQVNNQLLPALDAFDLQLWQGQFESGLKRINTYLRNLDILLDQESRKGDAGQGDVYLQNQIKSSRLEIVKVVRELAQLGQQAYGVLVTSPQQMVALLDG
;
A
#
# COMPACT_ATOMS: atom_id res chain seq x y z
N MET A 1 -4.84 -21.00 17.25
CA MET A 1 -3.70 -20.63 16.40
C MET A 1 -4.26 -20.08 15.10
N ALA A 2 -3.75 -18.96 14.59
CA ALA A 2 -4.24 -18.41 13.32
C ALA A 2 -3.71 -19.26 12.16
N THR A 3 -4.61 -19.84 11.38
CA THR A 3 -4.26 -20.57 10.16
C THR A 3 -3.72 -19.57 9.14
N GLN A 4 -2.51 -19.81 8.61
CA GLN A 4 -1.94 -18.97 7.56
C GLN A 4 -2.39 -19.50 6.19
N TYR A 5 -3.06 -18.67 5.39
CA TYR A 5 -3.58 -19.06 4.07
C TYR A 5 -2.70 -18.52 2.94
N ASN A 6 -2.54 -19.32 1.88
CA ASN A 6 -1.95 -18.91 0.62
C ASN A 6 -3.01 -18.21 -0.25
N LEU A 7 -3.14 -16.90 -0.12
CA LEU A 7 -4.23 -16.15 -0.76
C LEU A 7 -4.23 -16.19 -2.30
N ARG A 8 -3.06 -16.39 -2.93
CA ARG A 8 -2.93 -16.42 -4.38
C ARG A 8 -3.62 -17.65 -5.01
N PRO A 9 -3.28 -18.90 -4.63
CA PRO A 9 -4.03 -20.09 -5.08
C PRO A 9 -5.53 -20.03 -4.83
N ILE A 10 -5.97 -19.42 -3.72
CA ILE A 10 -7.40 -19.27 -3.41
C ILE A 10 -8.06 -18.31 -4.42
N ARG A 11 -7.41 -17.18 -4.72
CA ARG A 11 -7.88 -16.23 -5.73
C ARG A 11 -7.96 -16.88 -7.11
N ASP A 12 -6.93 -17.62 -7.51
CA ASP A 12 -6.88 -18.31 -8.80
C ASP A 12 -7.98 -19.38 -8.89
N LEU A 13 -8.20 -20.16 -7.82
CA LEU A 13 -9.30 -21.11 -7.72
C LEU A 13 -10.67 -20.45 -7.92
N LEU A 14 -10.93 -19.30 -7.29
CA LEU A 14 -12.20 -18.61 -7.40
C LEU A 14 -12.41 -18.03 -8.80
N LYS A 15 -11.36 -17.47 -9.41
CA LYS A 15 -11.42 -16.92 -10.76
C LYS A 15 -11.66 -17.98 -11.80
N ASP A 16 -10.99 -19.12 -11.69
CA ASP A 16 -11.04 -20.16 -12.71
C ASP A 16 -12.22 -21.11 -12.49
N GLY A 17 -12.62 -21.34 -11.24
CA GLY A 17 -13.67 -22.29 -10.88
C GLY A 17 -15.09 -21.77 -10.97
N PHE A 18 -15.30 -20.45 -10.93
CA PHE A 18 -16.64 -19.87 -10.85
C PHE A 18 -16.85 -18.75 -11.87
N SER A 19 -18.10 -18.62 -12.31
CA SER A 19 -18.60 -17.46 -13.05
C SER A 19 -18.88 -16.28 -12.11
N ALA A 20 -18.99 -15.08 -12.67
CA ALA A 20 -19.35 -13.89 -11.90
C ALA A 20 -20.75 -14.01 -11.24
N GLU A 21 -21.68 -14.70 -11.92
CA GLU A 21 -23.04 -14.90 -11.43
C GLU A 21 -23.07 -15.87 -10.24
N GLU A 22 -22.32 -16.97 -10.30
CA GLU A 22 -22.19 -17.92 -9.19
C GLU A 22 -21.58 -17.27 -7.94
N LEU A 23 -20.54 -16.44 -8.13
CA LEU A 23 -19.93 -15.69 -7.02
C LEU A 23 -20.91 -14.70 -6.38
N ARG A 24 -21.69 -13.97 -7.20
CA ARG A 24 -22.74 -13.07 -6.69
C ARG A 24 -23.82 -13.85 -5.95
N ARG A 25 -24.26 -14.97 -6.50
CA ARG A 25 -25.26 -15.85 -5.89
C ARG A 25 -24.78 -16.37 -4.55
N PHE A 26 -23.52 -16.79 -4.44
CA PHE A 26 -22.91 -17.17 -3.16
C PHE A 26 -22.95 -16.02 -2.16
N CYS A 27 -22.50 -14.82 -2.53
CA CYS A 27 -22.52 -13.66 -1.62
C CYS A 27 -23.94 -13.31 -1.15
N PHE A 28 -24.95 -13.52 -2.00
CA PHE A 28 -26.35 -13.30 -1.64
C PHE A 28 -26.90 -14.38 -0.71
N GLN A 29 -26.59 -15.65 -0.98
CA GLN A 29 -27.12 -16.80 -0.25
C GLN A 29 -26.46 -17.03 1.09
N GLU A 30 -25.17 -16.75 1.20
CA GLU A 30 -24.39 -16.93 2.41
C GLU A 30 -24.47 -15.67 3.29
N PRO A 31 -25.20 -15.69 4.43
CA PRO A 31 -25.43 -14.48 5.23
C PRO A 31 -24.16 -13.77 5.68
N ALA A 32 -23.07 -14.53 5.91
CA ALA A 32 -21.79 -13.95 6.31
C ALA A 32 -21.17 -13.06 5.21
N PHE A 33 -21.47 -13.31 3.94
CA PHE A 33 -20.96 -12.58 2.77
C PHE A 33 -21.96 -11.58 2.19
N LYS A 34 -23.17 -11.44 2.76
CA LYS A 34 -24.18 -10.46 2.31
C LYS A 34 -23.63 -9.03 2.22
N PRO A 35 -22.80 -8.53 3.16
CA PRO A 35 -22.23 -7.19 3.04
C PRO A 35 -21.36 -6.98 1.79
N VAL A 36 -20.72 -8.05 1.28
CA VAL A 36 -19.97 -7.98 0.02
C VAL A 36 -20.95 -7.81 -1.14
N TYR A 37 -22.04 -8.58 -1.17
CA TYR A 37 -23.08 -8.45 -2.19
C TYR A 37 -23.65 -7.03 -2.27
N ASP A 38 -23.98 -6.44 -1.12
CA ASP A 38 -24.58 -5.11 -1.04
C ASP A 38 -23.63 -3.99 -1.54
N GLN A 39 -22.32 -4.24 -1.53
CA GLN A 39 -21.29 -3.31 -2.02
C GLN A 39 -20.98 -3.47 -3.51
N LEU A 40 -21.38 -4.58 -4.14
CA LEU A 40 -21.08 -4.84 -5.55
C LEU A 40 -22.05 -4.07 -6.45
N ALA A 41 -21.51 -3.23 -7.35
CA ALA A 41 -22.30 -2.64 -8.42
C ALA A 41 -22.84 -3.73 -9.37
N GLN A 42 -24.00 -3.49 -10.01
CA GLN A 42 -24.59 -4.40 -10.99
C GLN A 42 -23.62 -4.73 -12.16
N GLY A 43 -22.70 -3.83 -12.49
CA GLY A 43 -21.67 -4.01 -13.52
C GLY A 43 -20.33 -4.57 -13.06
N SER A 44 -20.13 -4.86 -11.77
CA SER A 44 -18.83 -5.35 -11.26
C SER A 44 -18.39 -6.62 -11.98
N GLY A 45 -17.16 -6.60 -12.50
CA GLY A 45 -16.57 -7.74 -13.22
C GLY A 45 -16.19 -8.89 -12.28
N LYS A 46 -15.95 -10.08 -12.84
CA LYS A 46 -15.57 -11.29 -12.06
C LYS A 46 -14.37 -11.04 -11.14
N ASP A 47 -13.32 -10.40 -11.67
CA ASP A 47 -12.09 -10.14 -10.92
C ASP A 47 -12.33 -9.25 -9.70
N GLU A 48 -13.13 -8.20 -9.87
CA GLU A 48 -13.49 -7.28 -8.79
C GLU A 48 -14.31 -7.99 -7.70
N ILE A 49 -15.24 -8.85 -8.09
CA ILE A 49 -16.03 -9.65 -7.15
C ILE A 49 -15.12 -10.55 -6.32
N VAL A 50 -14.19 -11.27 -6.97
CA VAL A 50 -13.23 -12.14 -6.27
C VAL A 50 -12.35 -11.33 -5.31
N ASP A 51 -11.84 -10.17 -5.75
CA ASP A 51 -10.98 -9.34 -4.91
C ASP A 51 -11.71 -8.83 -3.66
N ARG A 52 -12.95 -8.36 -3.80
CA ARG A 52 -13.79 -7.92 -2.68
C ARG A 52 -14.13 -9.06 -1.72
N MET A 53 -14.48 -10.23 -2.25
CA MET A 53 -14.75 -11.41 -1.43
C MET A 53 -13.51 -11.84 -0.63
N MET A 54 -12.34 -11.84 -1.25
CA MET A 54 -11.08 -12.21 -0.60
C MET A 54 -10.68 -11.20 0.49
N GLU A 55 -10.75 -9.90 0.20
CA GLU A 55 -10.48 -8.85 1.17
C GLU A 55 -11.38 -8.98 2.41
N TYR A 56 -12.69 -9.15 2.18
CA TYR A 56 -13.66 -9.31 3.26
C TYR A 56 -13.45 -10.62 4.04
N ALA A 57 -13.18 -11.73 3.36
CA ALA A 57 -12.94 -13.03 4.00
C ALA A 57 -11.71 -13.00 4.90
N VAL A 58 -10.62 -12.32 4.50
CA VAL A 58 -9.43 -12.15 5.33
C VAL A 58 -9.75 -11.25 6.53
N ALA A 59 -10.40 -10.12 6.31
CA ALA A 59 -10.74 -9.16 7.37
C ALA A 59 -11.67 -9.74 8.44
N LYS A 60 -12.54 -10.68 8.07
CA LYS A 60 -13.52 -11.32 8.98
C LYS A 60 -13.18 -12.76 9.37
N LEU A 61 -12.00 -13.25 8.99
CA LEU A 61 -11.57 -14.63 9.24
C LEU A 61 -12.55 -15.68 8.69
N LEU A 62 -13.12 -15.43 7.52
CA LEU A 62 -14.09 -16.30 6.82
C LEU A 62 -13.47 -17.12 5.68
N VAL A 63 -12.13 -17.17 5.59
CA VAL A 63 -11.42 -17.87 4.50
C VAL A 63 -11.77 -19.36 4.47
N ASP A 64 -11.90 -20.02 5.63
CA ASP A 64 -12.31 -21.43 5.71
C ASP A 64 -13.69 -21.67 5.09
N LYS A 65 -14.62 -20.74 5.32
CA LYS A 65 -15.98 -20.85 4.82
C LYS A 65 -16.01 -20.75 3.28
N LEU A 66 -15.16 -19.88 2.74
CA LEU A 66 -14.98 -19.72 1.30
C LEU A 66 -14.36 -20.97 0.67
N LEU A 67 -13.37 -21.58 1.32
CA LEU A 67 -12.74 -22.82 0.87
C LEU A 67 -13.68 -24.03 0.95
N ALA A 68 -14.45 -24.16 2.03
CA ALA A 68 -15.43 -25.24 2.18
C ALA A 68 -16.53 -25.17 1.10
N TRP A 69 -16.97 -23.96 0.74
CA TRP A 69 -17.86 -23.78 -0.39
C TRP A 69 -17.21 -24.17 -1.72
N ALA A 70 -15.95 -23.74 -1.95
CA ALA A 70 -15.24 -24.06 -3.17
C ALA A 70 -14.97 -25.57 -3.34
N GLU A 71 -14.65 -26.26 -2.25
CA GLU A 71 -14.47 -27.72 -2.21
C GLU A 71 -15.77 -28.46 -2.57
N LYS A 72 -16.91 -27.95 -2.11
CA LYS A 72 -18.23 -28.55 -2.36
C LYS A 72 -18.68 -28.37 -3.82
N GLU A 73 -18.57 -27.17 -4.36
CA GLU A 73 -19.11 -26.85 -5.69
C GLU A 73 -18.15 -27.25 -6.82
N VAL A 74 -16.84 -27.16 -6.63
CA VAL A 74 -15.84 -27.43 -7.68
C VAL A 74 -14.70 -28.32 -7.15
N PRO A 75 -14.99 -29.56 -6.71
CA PRO A 75 -14.05 -30.42 -6.00
C PRO A 75 -12.80 -30.77 -6.83
N GLU A 76 -12.93 -30.93 -8.14
CA GLU A 76 -11.81 -31.29 -9.02
C GLU A 76 -10.77 -30.18 -9.11
N ARG A 77 -11.20 -28.92 -9.23
CA ARG A 77 -10.26 -27.77 -9.24
C ARG A 77 -9.70 -27.49 -7.86
N TYR A 78 -10.53 -27.68 -6.82
CA TYR A 78 -10.06 -27.55 -5.44
C TYR A 78 -8.87 -28.49 -5.18
N LYS A 79 -8.95 -29.77 -5.57
CA LYS A 79 -7.84 -30.72 -5.42
C LYS A 79 -6.59 -30.33 -6.22
N GLN A 80 -6.75 -29.72 -7.39
CA GLN A 80 -5.64 -29.36 -8.28
C GLN A 80 -4.89 -28.10 -7.86
N GLY A 81 -5.56 -27.13 -7.23
CA GLY A 81 -4.97 -25.82 -6.89
C GLY A 81 -4.19 -25.77 -5.56
N GLY A 82 -4.06 -26.89 -4.84
CA GLY A 82 -3.38 -26.93 -3.53
C GLY A 82 -1.87 -26.66 -3.57
N PRO A 83 -1.26 -26.21 -2.45
CA PRO A 83 -1.82 -26.07 -1.10
C PRO A 83 -2.40 -24.67 -0.76
N TYR A 84 -3.62 -24.63 -0.22
CA TYR A 84 -4.31 -23.39 0.20
C TYR A 84 -3.97 -22.94 1.63
N VAL A 85 -3.64 -23.89 2.51
CA VAL A 85 -3.12 -23.61 3.84
C VAL A 85 -1.60 -23.65 3.73
N ALA A 86 -0.94 -22.57 4.16
CA ALA A 86 0.49 -22.59 4.31
C ALA A 86 0.80 -23.64 5.38
N GLN A 87 1.47 -24.72 4.98
CA GLN A 87 2.02 -25.65 5.95
C GLN A 87 2.89 -24.81 6.88
N PRO A 88 2.69 -24.85 8.21
CA PRO A 88 3.65 -24.28 9.14
C PRO A 88 4.96 -24.87 8.69
N ALA A 89 5.92 -24.02 8.29
CA ALA A 89 7.22 -24.51 7.90
C ALA A 89 7.71 -25.30 9.10
N GLU A 90 7.64 -26.63 9.02
CA GLU A 90 8.24 -27.50 10.01
C GLU A 90 9.67 -27.03 10.03
N GLN A 91 10.04 -26.38 11.14
CA GLN A 91 11.38 -25.95 11.41
C GLN A 91 12.21 -27.23 11.46
N THR A 92 12.62 -27.70 10.29
CA THR A 92 13.72 -28.60 10.11
C THR A 92 14.95 -27.75 10.42
N ALA A 93 15.12 -27.50 11.72
CA ALA A 93 16.36 -27.09 12.32
C ALA A 93 17.35 -28.24 12.08
N THR A 94 17.86 -28.31 10.86
CA THR A 94 19.07 -29.07 10.59
C THR A 94 20.17 -28.24 11.26
N PRO A 95 20.91 -28.78 12.24
CA PRO A 95 22.04 -28.07 12.80
C PRO A 95 23.02 -27.82 11.66
N GLN A 96 23.14 -26.56 11.23
CA GLN A 96 24.11 -26.20 10.22
C GLN A 96 25.50 -26.46 10.80
N PRO A 97 26.30 -27.39 10.24
CA PRO A 97 27.70 -27.48 10.62
C PRO A 97 28.35 -26.15 10.23
N GLN A 98 29.09 -25.56 11.17
CA GLN A 98 29.96 -24.41 10.93
C GLN A 98 30.93 -24.74 9.78
N ARG A 99 30.54 -24.44 8.55
CA ARG A 99 31.40 -24.54 7.38
C ARG A 99 32.26 -23.28 7.34
N GLN A 100 33.55 -23.47 7.60
CA GLN A 100 34.59 -22.52 7.23
C GLN A 100 34.41 -22.15 5.74
N LEU A 101 34.19 -20.86 5.51
CA LEU A 101 34.07 -20.25 4.18
C LEU A 101 35.44 -20.21 3.51
N GLY A 102 35.76 -21.28 2.78
CA GLY A 102 36.81 -21.29 1.77
C GLY A 102 36.18 -21.44 0.38
N GLY A 103 36.35 -20.44 -0.48
CA GLY A 103 36.09 -20.56 -1.93
C GLY A 103 34.82 -19.87 -2.42
N GLY A 104 34.97 -18.59 -2.79
CA GLY A 104 33.93 -17.81 -3.46
C GLY A 104 33.48 -18.44 -4.78
N ARG A 105 32.21 -18.82 -4.84
CA ARG A 105 31.43 -18.86 -6.08
C ARG A 105 30.38 -17.78 -5.96
N THR A 106 30.62 -16.67 -6.66
CA THR A 106 29.67 -15.58 -6.90
C THR A 106 28.47 -16.14 -7.67
N LEU A 107 27.41 -16.49 -6.95
CA LEU A 107 26.10 -16.75 -7.54
C LEU A 107 25.63 -15.48 -8.26
N GLY A 108 25.50 -15.61 -9.58
CA GLY A 108 25.19 -14.50 -10.46
C GLY A 108 23.89 -13.79 -10.11
N GLY A 109 24.02 -12.47 -9.88
CA GLY A 109 23.30 -11.49 -10.68
C GLY A 109 21.77 -11.50 -10.66
N LEU A 110 21.12 -11.93 -9.56
CA LEU A 110 19.75 -11.50 -9.29
C LEU A 110 19.77 -10.00 -9.04
N LYS A 111 19.63 -9.22 -10.12
CA LYS A 111 19.39 -7.77 -10.05
C LYS A 111 18.16 -7.58 -9.19
N THR A 112 18.37 -7.19 -7.93
CA THR A 112 17.30 -6.78 -7.04
C THR A 112 16.53 -5.69 -7.77
N LYS A 113 15.23 -5.91 -7.96
CA LYS A 113 14.37 -4.96 -8.65
C LYS A 113 14.57 -3.61 -7.97
N PRO A 114 14.92 -2.53 -8.71
CA PRO A 114 15.26 -1.26 -8.09
C PRO A 114 14.14 -0.85 -7.13
N GLY A 115 14.52 -0.65 -5.87
CA GLY A 115 13.59 -0.28 -4.82
C GLY A 115 12.90 1.05 -5.18
N VAL A 116 11.66 1.21 -4.72
CA VAL A 116 10.92 2.45 -4.91
C VAL A 116 11.66 3.58 -4.18
N ASN A 117 11.99 4.67 -4.87
CA ASN A 117 12.65 5.84 -4.27
C ASN A 117 11.58 6.77 -3.65
N PRO A 118 11.47 6.86 -2.30
CA PRO A 118 10.40 7.63 -1.66
C PRO A 118 10.49 9.12 -1.97
N THR A 119 11.70 9.70 -1.97
CA THR A 119 11.91 11.13 -2.26
C THR A 119 11.51 11.48 -3.69
N ALA A 120 11.79 10.61 -4.66
CA ALA A 120 11.32 10.79 -6.04
C ALA A 120 9.78 10.76 -6.12
N ILE A 121 9.13 9.83 -5.41
CA ILE A 121 7.66 9.79 -5.31
C ILE A 121 7.13 11.08 -4.69
N GLY A 122 7.73 11.57 -3.61
CA GLY A 122 7.33 12.82 -2.97
C GLY A 122 7.39 14.00 -3.94
N GLY A 123 8.43 14.08 -4.76
CA GLY A 123 8.53 15.05 -5.85
C GLY A 123 7.37 14.94 -6.86
N SER A 124 7.04 13.73 -7.31
CA SER A 124 5.89 13.51 -8.20
C SER A 124 4.55 13.90 -7.56
N VAL A 125 4.35 13.64 -6.26
CA VAL A 125 3.12 14.08 -5.56
C VAL A 125 3.04 15.60 -5.51
N LEU A 126 4.13 16.31 -5.22
CA LEU A 126 4.15 17.77 -5.22
C LEU A 126 3.78 18.36 -6.59
N VAL A 127 4.30 17.78 -7.66
CA VAL A 127 4.03 18.23 -9.03
C VAL A 127 2.58 17.92 -9.45
N SER A 128 2.13 16.68 -9.31
CA SER A 128 0.85 16.23 -9.88
C SER A 128 -0.36 16.51 -8.99
N VAL A 129 -0.15 16.70 -7.68
CA VAL A 129 -1.23 16.86 -6.70
C VAL A 129 -1.25 18.24 -6.06
N VAL A 130 -0.11 18.75 -5.58
CA VAL A 130 -0.07 20.03 -4.84
C VAL A 130 -0.09 21.23 -5.78
N THR A 131 0.77 21.24 -6.80
CA THR A 131 0.91 22.38 -7.73
C THR A 131 -0.41 22.79 -8.40
N PRO A 132 -1.28 21.86 -8.87
CA PRO A 132 -2.55 22.22 -9.50
C PRO A 132 -3.59 22.85 -8.57
N LEU A 133 -3.38 22.82 -7.25
CA LEU A 133 -4.28 23.45 -6.27
C LEU A 133 -4.12 24.97 -6.21
N ASN A 134 -3.08 25.51 -6.86
CA ASN A 134 -2.80 26.95 -6.93
C ASN A 134 -2.85 27.62 -5.54
N LEU A 135 -2.21 26.99 -4.56
CA LEU A 135 -2.11 27.49 -3.20
C LEU A 135 -1.36 28.83 -3.18
N GLU A 136 -1.67 29.66 -2.19
CA GLU A 136 -0.88 30.86 -1.92
C GLU A 136 0.60 30.49 -1.69
N PRO A 137 1.57 31.34 -2.07
CA PRO A 137 2.99 30.99 -2.00
C PRO A 137 3.46 30.52 -0.63
N GLN A 138 2.88 31.05 0.45
CA GLN A 138 3.19 30.66 1.84
C GLN A 138 2.70 29.23 2.14
N ASP A 139 1.44 28.93 1.79
CA ASP A 139 0.86 27.60 1.97
C ASP A 139 1.57 26.56 1.10
N TYR A 140 1.92 26.91 -0.15
CA TYR A 140 2.70 26.03 -1.02
C TYR A 140 4.08 25.71 -0.42
N ALA A 141 4.78 26.71 0.11
CA ALA A 141 6.08 26.53 0.74
C ALA A 141 5.99 25.65 2.01
N PHE A 142 4.95 25.86 2.81
CA PHE A 142 4.64 25.05 3.99
C PHE A 142 4.41 23.57 3.61
N VAL A 143 3.45 23.30 2.71
CA VAL A 143 3.15 21.94 2.23
C VAL A 143 4.39 21.28 1.63
N THR A 144 5.16 22.02 0.83
CA THR A 144 6.37 21.51 0.19
C THR A 144 7.42 21.08 1.23
N THR A 145 7.60 21.87 2.28
CA THR A 145 8.59 21.59 3.34
C THR A 145 8.20 20.34 4.13
N GLU A 146 6.93 20.22 4.50
CA GLU A 146 6.42 19.03 5.18
C GLU A 146 6.50 17.77 4.34
N PHE A 147 6.13 17.83 3.05
CA PHE A 147 6.23 16.68 2.15
C PHE A 147 7.69 16.26 1.94
N LYS A 148 8.60 17.21 1.74
CA LYS A 148 10.04 16.91 1.63
C LYS A 148 10.56 16.20 2.87
N TRP A 149 10.19 16.68 4.07
CA TRP A 149 10.59 16.02 5.31
C TRP A 149 10.00 14.61 5.41
N LEU A 150 8.69 14.44 5.17
CA LEU A 150 8.00 13.15 5.27
C LEU A 150 8.64 12.09 4.35
N PHE A 151 8.81 12.38 3.07
CA PHE A 151 9.39 11.41 2.14
C PHE A 151 10.87 11.15 2.42
N SER A 152 11.61 12.12 2.96
CA SER A 152 12.97 11.91 3.45
C SER A 152 13.01 11.02 4.69
N ALA A 153 12.06 11.15 5.61
CA ALA A 153 11.91 10.30 6.79
C ALA A 153 11.60 8.84 6.41
N ILE A 154 10.75 8.64 5.39
CA ILE A 154 10.45 7.31 4.84
C ILE A 154 11.68 6.71 4.16
N GLU A 155 12.40 7.49 3.35
CA GLU A 155 13.65 7.02 2.72
C GLU A 155 14.69 6.65 3.77
N HIS A 156 14.89 7.50 4.78
CA HIS A 156 15.76 7.25 5.91
C HIS A 156 15.39 5.94 6.62
N PHE A 157 14.10 5.74 6.92
CA PHE A 157 13.62 4.50 7.54
C PHE A 157 13.97 3.26 6.71
N LEU A 158 13.70 3.30 5.40
CA LEU A 158 13.98 2.17 4.51
C LEU A 158 15.48 1.93 4.33
N LYS A 159 16.33 2.97 4.35
CA LYS A 159 17.79 2.83 4.34
C LYS A 159 18.30 2.14 5.60
N LEU A 160 17.79 2.54 6.77
CA LEU A 160 18.09 1.91 8.05
C LEU A 160 17.70 0.44 8.04
N ARG A 161 16.50 0.10 7.55
CA ARG A 161 16.04 -1.29 7.41
C ARG A 161 16.90 -2.15 6.49
N ARG A 162 17.52 -1.54 5.50
CA ARG A 162 18.45 -2.19 4.57
C ARG A 162 19.89 -2.27 5.12
N GLY A 163 20.15 -1.71 6.30
CA GLY A 163 21.49 -1.64 6.88
C GLY A 163 22.42 -0.67 6.14
N GLU A 164 21.85 0.28 5.38
CA GLU A 164 22.63 1.27 4.63
C GLU A 164 23.11 2.43 5.52
N ILE A 165 22.43 2.68 6.64
CA ILE A 165 22.73 3.73 7.60
C ILE A 165 22.47 3.25 9.03
N ASP A 166 23.15 3.86 10.00
CA ASP A 166 22.97 3.57 11.42
C ASP A 166 21.72 4.25 12.00
N ARG A 167 21.14 3.64 13.05
CA ARG A 167 19.95 4.17 13.74
C ARG A 167 20.14 5.54 14.37
N SER A 168 21.38 5.89 14.74
CA SER A 168 21.75 7.21 15.27
C SER A 168 21.92 8.28 14.19
N THR A 169 21.81 7.92 12.91
CA THR A 169 21.87 8.91 11.82
C THR A 169 20.59 9.75 11.87
N PRO A 170 20.69 11.10 11.89
CA PRO A 170 19.52 11.95 11.76
C PRO A 170 19.06 12.05 10.30
N ILE A 171 17.78 12.36 10.10
CA ILE A 171 17.27 12.74 8.78
C ILE A 171 17.97 14.05 8.36
N ALA A 172 18.49 14.09 7.13
CA ALA A 172 19.25 15.26 6.64
C ALA A 172 18.38 16.51 6.43
N VAL A 173 17.07 16.34 6.24
CA VAL A 173 16.11 17.42 6.08
C VAL A 173 15.63 17.88 7.45
N ALA A 174 15.69 19.20 7.70
CA ALA A 174 15.23 19.80 8.96
C ALA A 174 13.73 19.55 9.19
N ILE A 175 13.36 19.39 10.46
CA ILE A 175 11.96 19.25 10.86
C ILE A 175 11.23 20.58 10.56
N PRO A 176 10.08 20.57 9.85
CA PRO A 176 9.29 21.76 9.60
C PRO A 176 8.89 22.45 10.92
N ASP A 177 8.88 23.79 10.94
CA ASP A 177 8.66 24.56 12.16
C ASP A 177 7.24 24.38 12.71
N GLU A 178 6.26 24.16 11.82
CA GLU A 178 4.86 23.99 12.16
C GLU A 178 4.47 22.52 12.43
N ALA A 179 5.40 21.58 12.27
CA ALA A 179 5.14 20.17 12.56
C ALA A 179 4.89 19.97 14.06
N VAL A 180 3.93 19.10 14.41
CA VAL A 180 3.67 18.73 15.81
C VAL A 180 4.75 17.74 16.25
N ARG A 181 5.41 18.03 17.38
CA ARG A 181 6.58 17.28 17.87
C ARG A 181 6.32 16.77 19.29
N ASP A 182 6.77 15.54 19.54
CA ASP A 182 6.97 15.07 20.91
C ASP A 182 8.19 15.77 21.54
N THR A 183 8.23 15.87 22.87
CA THR A 183 9.26 16.61 23.62
C THR A 183 10.68 16.07 23.46
N GLN A 184 10.85 14.84 22.96
CA GLN A 184 12.13 14.15 22.83
C GLN A 184 12.60 13.98 21.38
N VAL A 185 11.95 14.66 20.42
CA VAL A 185 12.28 14.52 19.00
C VAL A 185 13.60 15.19 18.66
N ASN A 186 14.50 14.44 18.03
CA ASN A 186 15.80 14.90 17.54
C ASN A 186 16.05 14.53 16.07
N ASN A 187 14.99 14.38 15.28
CA ASN A 187 15.04 14.01 13.86
C ASN A 187 15.70 12.64 13.60
N GLN A 188 15.66 11.74 14.58
CA GLN A 188 16.10 10.35 14.49
C GLN A 188 14.94 9.40 14.75
N LEU A 189 15.13 8.13 14.38
CA LEU A 189 14.17 7.07 14.67
C LEU A 189 14.03 6.88 16.19
N LEU A 190 12.81 6.89 16.71
CA LEU A 190 12.55 6.74 18.14
C LEU A 190 13.19 5.45 18.67
N PRO A 191 13.87 5.46 19.84
CA PRO A 191 14.59 4.30 20.36
C PRO A 191 13.65 3.17 20.83
N ALA A 192 12.38 3.48 21.12
CA ALA A 192 11.39 2.54 21.63
C ALA A 192 10.98 1.43 20.64
N LEU A 193 11.29 1.58 19.35
CA LEU A 193 10.87 0.62 18.32
C LEU A 193 11.74 -0.63 18.33
N ASP A 194 11.10 -1.78 18.45
CA ASP A 194 11.75 -3.07 18.42
C ASP A 194 11.92 -3.60 16.97
N ALA A 195 12.53 -4.78 16.82
CA ALA A 195 12.77 -5.34 15.49
C ALA A 195 11.47 -5.73 14.74
N PHE A 196 10.41 -6.08 15.48
CA PHE A 196 9.13 -6.47 14.93
C PHE A 196 8.37 -5.26 14.39
N ASP A 197 8.29 -4.17 15.16
CA ASP A 197 7.70 -2.90 14.74
C ASP A 197 8.36 -2.41 13.44
N LEU A 198 9.69 -2.45 13.41
CA LEU A 198 10.47 -2.03 12.26
C LEU A 198 10.18 -2.87 11.00
N GLN A 199 9.95 -4.17 11.15
CA GLN A 199 9.58 -5.03 10.03
C GLN A 199 8.14 -4.77 9.56
N LEU A 200 7.20 -4.62 10.49
CA LEU A 200 5.80 -4.34 10.17
C LEU A 200 5.68 -3.02 9.39
N TRP A 201 6.31 -1.97 9.90
CA TRP A 201 6.24 -0.64 9.30
C TRP A 201 6.98 -0.55 7.98
N GLN A 202 8.07 -1.30 7.80
CA GLN A 202 8.69 -1.43 6.48
C GLN A 202 7.68 -1.90 5.43
N GLY A 203 6.91 -2.95 5.74
CA GLY A 203 5.87 -3.45 4.86
C GLY A 203 4.80 -2.40 4.57
N GLN A 204 4.38 -1.63 5.58
CA GLN A 204 3.38 -0.57 5.43
C GLN A 204 3.89 0.60 4.58
N PHE A 205 5.10 1.10 4.84
CA PHE A 205 5.74 2.15 4.03
C PHE A 205 5.89 1.72 2.58
N GLU A 206 6.43 0.53 2.33
CA GLU A 206 6.59 0.02 0.96
C GLU A 206 5.25 -0.17 0.25
N SER A 207 4.22 -0.65 0.96
CA SER A 207 2.87 -0.80 0.41
C SER A 207 2.24 0.55 0.06
N GLY A 208 2.34 1.54 0.97
CA GLY A 208 1.84 2.89 0.72
C GLY A 208 2.54 3.58 -0.46
N LEU A 209 3.86 3.48 -0.55
CA LEU A 209 4.61 4.01 -1.70
C LEU A 209 4.21 3.34 -3.02
N LYS A 210 3.99 2.02 -3.03
CA LYS A 210 3.47 1.31 -4.21
C LYS A 210 2.08 1.79 -4.60
N ARG A 211 1.18 2.00 -3.62
CA ARG A 211 -0.17 2.55 -3.86
C ARG A 211 -0.10 3.95 -4.45
N ILE A 212 0.68 4.85 -3.88
CA ILE A 212 0.90 6.22 -4.40
C ILE A 212 1.40 6.16 -5.84
N ASN A 213 2.42 5.36 -6.13
CA ASN A 213 2.97 5.24 -7.48
C ASN A 213 1.95 4.69 -8.49
N THR A 214 1.09 3.76 -8.09
CA THR A 214 -0.02 3.28 -8.94
C THR A 214 -1.03 4.39 -9.21
N TYR A 215 -1.45 5.13 -8.17
CA TYR A 215 -2.39 6.23 -8.35
C TYR A 215 -1.81 7.38 -9.18
N LEU A 216 -0.52 7.71 -9.02
CA LEU A 216 0.17 8.70 -9.84
C LEU A 216 0.17 8.32 -11.32
N ARG A 217 0.45 7.06 -11.66
CA ARG A 217 0.37 6.59 -13.06
C ARG A 217 -1.03 6.71 -13.64
N ASN A 218 -2.05 6.38 -12.85
CA ASN A 218 -3.43 6.54 -13.28
C ASN A 218 -3.79 8.01 -13.47
N LEU A 219 -3.34 8.88 -12.57
CA LEU A 219 -3.51 10.32 -12.66
C LEU A 219 -2.82 10.89 -13.92
N ASP A 220 -1.60 10.47 -14.23
CA ASP A 220 -0.88 10.88 -15.45
C ASP A 220 -1.66 10.53 -16.73
N ILE A 221 -2.30 9.35 -16.77
CA ILE A 221 -3.17 8.96 -17.90
C ILE A 221 -4.37 9.89 -18.02
N LEU A 222 -5.02 10.25 -16.90
CA LEU A 222 -6.17 11.16 -16.90
C LEU A 222 -5.76 12.58 -17.32
N LEU A 223 -4.61 13.06 -16.86
CA LEU A 223 -4.07 14.38 -17.24
C LEU A 223 -3.66 14.42 -18.72
N ASP A 224 -3.08 13.35 -19.27
CA ASP A 224 -2.80 13.23 -20.71
C ASP A 224 -4.10 13.23 -21.53
N GLN A 225 -5.15 12.57 -21.05
CA GLN A 225 -6.48 12.62 -21.69
C GLN A 225 -7.07 14.04 -21.68
N GLU A 226 -6.98 14.74 -20.55
CA GLU A 226 -7.41 16.15 -20.44
C GLU A 226 -6.65 17.02 -21.44
N SER A 227 -5.31 16.91 -21.45
CA SER A 227 -4.44 17.68 -22.34
C SER A 227 -4.76 17.46 -23.82
N ARG A 228 -5.02 16.21 -24.24
CA ARG A 228 -5.40 15.89 -25.63
C ARG A 228 -6.76 16.45 -26.04
N LYS A 229 -7.67 16.63 -25.09
CA LYS A 229 -8.98 17.24 -25.34
C LYS A 229 -8.95 18.77 -25.29
N GLY A 230 -7.89 19.39 -24.78
CA GLY A 230 -7.78 20.85 -24.63
C GLY A 230 -8.91 21.42 -23.78
N ASP A 231 -9.52 22.52 -24.22
CA ASP A 231 -10.63 23.18 -23.52
C ASP A 231 -11.83 22.25 -23.28
N ALA A 232 -12.08 21.30 -24.20
CA ALA A 232 -13.14 20.32 -24.03
C ALA A 232 -12.85 19.31 -22.90
N GLY A 233 -11.57 19.06 -22.60
CA GLY A 233 -11.15 18.22 -21.48
C GLY A 233 -11.32 18.91 -20.13
N GLN A 234 -11.05 20.22 -20.09
CA GLN A 234 -11.27 21.03 -18.90
C GLN A 234 -12.76 21.15 -18.57
N GLY A 235 -13.63 21.22 -19.59
CA GLY A 235 -15.08 21.22 -19.43
C GLY A 235 -15.71 19.84 -19.17
N ASP A 236 -14.95 18.75 -19.28
CA ASP A 236 -15.44 17.39 -19.08
C ASP A 236 -15.55 17.07 -17.57
N VAL A 237 -16.73 17.33 -17.01
CA VAL A 237 -17.03 17.15 -15.58
C VAL A 237 -16.69 15.74 -15.09
N TYR A 238 -16.91 14.71 -15.92
CA TYR A 238 -16.61 13.34 -15.52
C TYR A 238 -15.10 13.12 -15.37
N LEU A 239 -14.32 13.56 -16.37
CA LEU A 239 -12.86 13.48 -16.32
C LEU A 239 -12.28 14.28 -15.15
N GLN A 240 -12.79 15.49 -14.91
CA GLN A 240 -12.35 16.32 -13.77
C GLN A 240 -12.63 15.64 -12.42
N ASN A 241 -13.78 14.99 -12.27
CA ASN A 241 -14.10 14.22 -11.07
C ASN A 241 -13.16 13.02 -10.88
N GLN A 242 -12.75 12.34 -11.95
CA GLN A 242 -11.76 11.26 -11.87
C GLN A 242 -10.37 11.77 -11.47
N ILE A 243 -9.94 12.92 -12.00
CA ILE A 243 -8.68 13.58 -11.64
C ILE A 243 -8.71 13.98 -10.16
N LYS A 244 -9.78 14.66 -9.72
CA LYS A 244 -10.00 15.04 -8.31
C LYS A 244 -9.99 13.82 -7.38
N SER A 245 -10.73 12.77 -7.73
CA SER A 245 -10.77 11.52 -6.96
C SER A 245 -9.39 10.85 -6.87
N SER A 246 -8.64 10.78 -7.96
CA SER A 246 -7.29 10.20 -7.97
C SER A 246 -6.33 11.00 -7.09
N ARG A 247 -6.37 12.34 -7.15
CA ARG A 247 -5.59 13.22 -6.26
C ARG A 247 -5.96 12.97 -4.79
N LEU A 248 -7.24 12.87 -4.47
CA LEU A 248 -7.72 12.62 -3.11
C LEU A 248 -7.21 11.27 -2.57
N GLU A 249 -7.26 10.20 -3.37
CA GLU A 249 -6.73 8.89 -2.96
C GLU A 249 -5.22 8.91 -2.71
N ILE A 250 -4.44 9.66 -3.51
CA ILE A 250 -3.01 9.86 -3.24
C ILE A 250 -2.81 10.52 -1.88
N VAL A 251 -3.50 11.63 -1.60
CA VAL A 251 -3.34 12.38 -0.35
C VAL A 251 -3.76 11.55 0.87
N LYS A 252 -4.81 10.74 0.76
CA LYS A 252 -5.21 9.80 1.83
C LYS A 252 -4.09 8.83 2.19
N VAL A 253 -3.40 8.26 1.19
CA VAL A 253 -2.25 7.38 1.45
C VAL A 253 -1.07 8.16 2.03
N VAL A 254 -0.80 9.39 1.56
CA VAL A 254 0.24 10.24 2.15
C VAL A 254 -0.06 10.55 3.62
N ARG A 255 -1.32 10.78 3.98
CA ARG A 255 -1.74 10.94 5.38
C ARG A 255 -1.50 9.68 6.22
N GLU A 256 -1.82 8.50 5.69
CA GLU A 256 -1.50 7.22 6.36
C GLU A 256 0.01 7.11 6.63
N LEU A 257 0.85 7.47 5.64
CA LEU A 257 2.30 7.47 5.81
C LEU A 257 2.79 8.53 6.80
N ALA A 258 2.15 9.70 6.87
CA ALA A 258 2.45 10.72 7.87
C ALA A 258 2.16 10.25 9.29
N GLN A 259 1.07 9.50 9.51
CA GLN A 259 0.76 8.91 10.80
C GLN A 259 1.80 7.84 11.20
N LEU A 260 2.25 7.02 10.26
CA LEU A 260 3.36 6.08 10.50
C LEU A 260 4.67 6.82 10.79
N GLY A 261 4.92 7.93 10.09
CA GLY A 261 6.05 8.82 10.33
C GLY A 261 6.04 9.40 11.76
N GLN A 262 4.87 9.83 12.23
CA GLN A 262 4.68 10.28 13.61
C GLN A 262 5.02 9.18 14.60
N GLN A 263 4.52 7.96 14.40
CA GLN A 263 4.82 6.84 15.30
C GLN A 263 6.32 6.48 15.28
N ALA A 264 7.00 6.66 14.16
CA ALA A 264 8.41 6.32 14.02
C ALA A 264 9.40 7.38 14.49
N TYR A 265 9.06 8.65 14.31
CA TYR A 265 9.97 9.77 14.53
C TYR A 265 9.46 10.77 15.57
N GLY A 266 8.25 10.61 16.09
CA GLY A 266 7.60 11.56 17.00
C GLY A 266 7.20 12.88 16.34
N VAL A 267 7.19 12.95 15.01
CA VAL A 267 6.89 14.16 14.23
C VAL A 267 5.69 13.93 13.34
N LEU A 268 4.64 14.73 13.54
CA LEU A 268 3.46 14.73 12.68
C LEU A 268 3.46 15.98 11.79
N VAL A 269 3.52 15.74 10.48
CA VAL A 269 3.23 16.75 9.46
C VAL A 269 1.72 16.82 9.22
N THR A 270 1.18 18.03 9.09
CA THR A 270 -0.28 18.27 9.11
C THR A 270 -0.88 18.55 7.74
N SER A 271 -0.07 18.97 6.77
CA SER A 271 -0.46 19.28 5.39
C SER A 271 -1.21 18.15 4.69
N PRO A 272 -0.89 16.84 4.84
CA PRO A 272 -1.69 15.81 4.17
C PRO A 272 -3.15 15.83 4.64
N GLN A 273 -3.42 16.09 5.92
CA GLN A 273 -4.79 16.18 6.44
C GLN A 273 -5.51 17.44 5.94
N GLN A 274 -4.82 18.57 5.87
CA GLN A 274 -5.37 19.82 5.33
C GLN A 274 -5.69 19.68 3.84
N MET A 275 -4.83 19.01 3.07
CA MET A 275 -5.05 18.72 1.67
C MET A 275 -6.25 17.80 1.42
N VAL A 276 -6.52 16.83 2.30
CA VAL A 276 -7.76 16.03 2.21
C VAL A 276 -8.97 16.95 2.30
N ALA A 277 -8.99 17.87 3.28
CA ALA A 277 -10.12 18.80 3.43
C ALA A 277 -10.29 19.72 2.21
N LEU A 278 -9.19 20.22 1.64
CA LEU A 278 -9.22 21.07 0.44
C LEU A 278 -9.70 20.32 -0.80
N LEU A 279 -9.35 19.04 -0.95
CA LEU A 279 -9.76 18.21 -2.07
C LEU A 279 -11.15 17.59 -1.90
N ASP A 280 -11.72 17.58 -0.69
CA ASP A 280 -13.06 17.03 -0.44
C ASP A 280 -14.15 18.11 -0.57
N GLY A 281 -13.79 19.39 -0.33
CA GLY A 281 -14.62 20.56 -0.62
C GLY A 281 -14.84 20.79 -2.11
#